data_AF-A0A3D4BAZ5-F1
#
_entry.id   AF-A0A3D4BAZ5-F1
#
_cell.length_a   1.000
_cell.length_b   1.000
_cell.length_c   1.000
_cell.angle_alpha   90.00
_cell.angle_beta   90.00
_cell.angle_gamma   90.00
#
_symmetry.space_group_name_H-M   'P 1'
#
loop_
_entity.id
_entity.type
_entity.pdbx_description
1 polymer ?
#
loop_
_entity_poly.entity_id
_entity_poly.type
_entity_poly.pdbx_seq_one_letter_code
_entity_poly.pdbx_strand_id
1 'polypeptide(L)'
;QITIAWDDQVKEGQLSREKESEADYRYFREPNLIPVAISEAFIADASIDLPELPARRLRRYIREHEISPSDAVTLIDERSVADYFESVLMIYSGATKRAADWVRNHVLRALNDPENAFNQINELPVTAEYLAELLDLMDAGVI
;
A
#
# COMPACT_ATOMS: atom_id res chain seq x y z
N GLN A 1 18.52 -22.06 24.84
CA GLN A 1 17.57 -21.30 23.98
C GLN A 1 17.34 -22.12 22.72
N ILE A 2 16.17 -22.08 22.08
CA ILE A 2 15.87 -22.91 20.90
C ILE A 2 15.53 -22.07 19.67
N THR A 3 15.73 -22.63 18.49
CA THR A 3 15.30 -22.08 17.20
C THR A 3 14.22 -23.00 16.65
N ILE A 4 13.05 -22.44 16.34
CA ILE A 4 11.89 -23.17 15.84
C ILE A 4 11.65 -22.71 14.39
N ALA A 5 11.51 -23.66 13.48
CA ALA A 5 11.06 -23.42 12.12
C ALA A 5 9.55 -23.63 12.04
N TRP A 6 8.87 -22.85 11.21
CA TRP A 6 7.45 -23.04 10.94
C TRP A 6 7.25 -24.10 9.86
N ASP A 7 6.39 -25.09 10.12
CA ASP A 7 5.94 -26.04 9.11
C ASP A 7 4.51 -25.70 8.67
N ASP A 8 4.37 -25.33 7.39
CA ASP A 8 3.10 -24.92 6.82
C ASP A 8 2.10 -26.06 6.58
N GLN A 9 2.55 -27.31 6.48
CA GLN A 9 1.67 -28.46 6.24
C GLN A 9 0.94 -28.87 7.51
N VAL A 10 1.66 -28.90 8.63
CA VAL A 10 1.09 -29.27 9.93
C VAL A 10 0.67 -28.06 10.77
N LYS A 11 1.01 -26.84 10.33
CA LYS A 11 0.69 -25.57 11.01
C LYS A 11 1.24 -25.49 12.44
N GLU A 12 2.44 -26.02 12.63
CA GLU A 12 3.12 -26.07 13.92
C GLU A 12 4.58 -25.64 13.82
N GLY A 13 5.10 -25.16 14.95
CA GLY A 13 6.52 -24.87 15.09
C GLY A 13 7.30 -26.14 15.38
N GLN A 14 8.21 -26.51 14.47
CA GLN A 14 9.11 -27.64 14.65
C GLN A 14 10.48 -27.16 15.16
N LEU A 15 11.00 -27.88 16.16
CA LEU A 15 12.33 -27.60 16.68
C LEU A 15 13.37 -27.81 15.58
N SER A 16 14.07 -26.74 15.21
CA SER A 16 15.14 -26.80 14.21
C SER A 16 16.50 -27.06 14.87
N ARG A 17 16.83 -26.26 15.89
CA ARG A 17 18.11 -26.39 16.61
C ARG A 17 17.98 -25.93 18.05
N GLU A 18 18.62 -26.67 18.95
CA GLU A 18 18.90 -26.21 20.31
C GLU A 18 20.23 -25.46 20.35
N LYS A 19 20.21 -24.23 20.90
CA LYS A 19 21.41 -23.44 21.15
C LYS A 19 21.94 -23.81 22.53
N GLU A 20 23.07 -24.50 22.55
CA GLU A 20 23.80 -24.85 23.79
C GLU A 20 24.49 -23.63 24.42
N SER A 21 24.85 -22.62 23.62
CA SER A 21 25.38 -21.32 24.05
C SER A 21 25.09 -20.23 23.01
N GLU A 22 25.36 -18.96 23.35
CA GLU A 22 25.27 -17.86 22.39
C GLU A 22 26.42 -17.95 21.37
N ALA A 23 26.12 -17.80 20.08
CA ALA A 23 27.12 -17.88 19.04
C ALA A 23 27.97 -16.60 19.02
N ASP A 24 29.28 -16.74 19.17
CA ASP A 24 30.21 -15.63 18.99
C ASP A 24 30.41 -15.35 17.49
N TYR A 25 29.69 -14.36 16.98
CA TYR A 25 29.80 -13.89 15.59
C TYR A 25 31.08 -13.09 15.33
N ARG A 26 31.88 -12.83 16.38
CA ARG A 26 33.17 -12.13 16.29
C ARG A 26 33.07 -10.84 15.47
N TYR A 27 32.07 -10.00 15.76
CA TYR A 27 31.89 -8.74 15.05
C TYR A 27 33.16 -7.88 15.14
N PHE A 28 33.62 -7.41 13.98
CA PHE A 28 34.70 -6.43 13.87
C PHE A 28 34.38 -5.47 12.72
N ARG A 29 35.04 -4.31 12.70
CA ARG A 29 34.90 -3.38 11.58
C ARG A 29 35.50 -4.02 10.33
N GLU A 30 34.72 -4.11 9.27
CA GLU A 30 35.19 -4.58 7.98
C GLU A 30 36.37 -3.71 7.50
N PRO A 31 37.60 -4.24 7.42
CA PRO A 31 38.79 -3.45 7.13
C PRO A 31 38.85 -2.99 5.67
N ASN A 32 38.15 -3.67 4.77
CA ASN A 32 38.17 -3.35 3.34
C ASN A 32 37.13 -2.29 2.95
N LEU A 33 36.21 -1.92 3.85
CA LEU A 33 35.18 -0.92 3.59
C LEU A 33 35.48 0.37 4.32
N ILE A 34 35.56 1.46 3.56
CA ILE A 34 35.62 2.81 4.11
C ILE A 34 34.25 3.11 4.73
N PRO A 35 34.19 3.78 5.90
CA PRO A 35 32.92 4.20 6.49
C PRO A 35 32.09 5.03 5.50
N VAL A 36 30.82 4.68 5.34
CA VAL A 36 29.88 5.46 4.53
C VAL A 36 29.52 6.73 5.29
N ALA A 37 29.93 7.88 4.76
CA ALA A 37 29.55 9.19 5.28
C ALA A 37 28.33 9.71 4.49
N ILE A 38 27.19 9.89 5.16
CA ILE A 38 25.98 10.42 4.55
C ILE A 38 25.94 11.93 4.82
N SER A 39 25.94 12.74 3.75
CA SER A 39 25.90 14.20 3.86
C SER A 39 24.48 14.71 4.10
N GLU A 40 24.35 15.88 4.71
CA GLU A 40 23.05 16.55 4.87
C GLU A 40 22.41 16.87 3.51
N ALA A 41 23.21 17.23 2.50
CA ALA A 41 22.73 17.44 1.14
C ALA A 41 22.10 16.17 0.54
N PHE A 42 22.74 15.00 0.73
CA PHE A 42 22.17 13.73 0.28
C PHE A 42 20.83 13.42 0.97
N ILE A 43 20.73 13.69 2.27
CA ILE A 43 19.48 13.48 3.03
C ILE A 43 18.39 14.45 2.54
N ALA A 44 18.74 15.71 2.30
CA ALA A 44 17.82 16.72 1.79
C ALA A 44 17.29 16.33 0.41
N ASP A 45 18.17 15.93 -0.50
CA ASP A 45 17.80 15.49 -1.85
C ASP A 45 16.89 14.25 -1.80
N ALA A 46 17.25 13.23 -1.01
CA ALA A 46 16.44 12.03 -0.84
C ALA A 46 15.05 12.31 -0.22
N SER A 47 14.92 13.40 0.54
CA SER A 47 13.65 13.77 1.17
C SER A 47 12.69 14.46 0.19
N ILE A 48 13.17 15.02 -0.92
CA ILE A 48 12.34 15.71 -1.93
C ILE A 48 11.45 14.72 -2.68
N ASP A 49 12.01 13.56 -3.03
CA ASP A 49 11.30 12.52 -3.80
C ASP A 49 10.43 11.61 -2.92
N LEU A 50 10.42 11.82 -1.60
CA LEU A 50 9.69 10.99 -0.68
C LEU A 50 8.18 11.23 -0.84
N PRO A 51 7.39 10.23 -1.27
CA PRO A 51 5.96 10.38 -1.41
C PRO A 51 5.29 10.57 -0.05
N GLU A 52 4.00 10.90 -0.08
CA GLU A 52 3.21 10.92 1.14
C GLU A 52 3.25 9.56 1.85
N LEU A 53 3.62 9.57 3.13
CA LEU A 53 3.61 8.37 3.96
C LEU A 53 2.17 7.87 4.18
N PRO A 54 1.93 6.54 4.18
CA PRO A 54 0.60 5.96 4.36
C PRO A 54 -0.14 6.48 5.60
N ALA A 55 0.56 6.64 6.73
CA ALA A 55 -0.04 7.15 7.96
C ALA A 55 -0.51 8.62 7.85
N ARG A 56 0.15 9.43 7.01
CA ARG A 56 -0.27 10.82 6.75
C ARG A 56 -1.49 10.82 5.81
N ARG A 57 -1.44 10.01 4.75
CA ARG A 57 -2.55 9.80 3.82
C ARG A 57 -3.82 9.31 4.53
N LEU A 58 -3.69 8.34 5.45
CA LEU A 58 -4.79 7.84 6.28
C LEU A 58 -5.50 8.97 7.03
N ARG A 59 -4.73 9.80 7.73
CA ARG A 59 -5.27 10.93 8.51
C ARG A 59 -5.96 11.93 7.61
N ARG A 60 -5.42 12.18 6.42
CA ARG A 60 -6.03 13.06 5.41
C ARG A 60 -7.37 12.50 4.94
N TYR A 61 -7.42 11.22 4.58
CA TYR A 61 -8.66 10.58 4.10
C TYR A 61 -9.78 10.61 5.15
N ILE A 62 -9.44 10.42 6.43
CA ILE A 62 -10.43 10.48 7.51
C ILE A 62 -10.89 11.92 7.76
N ARG A 63 -9.98 12.90 7.74
CA ARG A 63 -10.28 14.28 8.14
C ARG A 63 -10.85 15.14 7.03
N GLU A 64 -10.29 15.06 5.84
CA GLU A 64 -10.62 15.92 4.70
C GLU A 64 -11.68 15.29 3.81
N HIS A 65 -11.68 13.96 3.70
CA HIS A 65 -12.57 13.20 2.81
C HIS A 65 -13.70 12.48 3.56
N GLU A 66 -13.75 12.61 4.88
CA GLU A 66 -14.75 11.99 5.78
C GLU A 66 -14.93 10.47 5.56
N ILE A 67 -13.87 9.79 5.12
CA ILE A 67 -13.87 8.35 4.90
C ILE A 67 -13.74 7.64 6.25
N SER A 68 -14.47 6.55 6.45
CA SER A 68 -14.36 5.78 7.69
C SER A 68 -12.93 5.23 7.86
N PRO A 69 -12.42 5.09 9.09
CA PRO A 69 -11.06 4.59 9.30
C PRO A 69 -10.82 3.21 8.67
N SER A 70 -11.81 2.32 8.70
CA SER A 70 -11.72 0.98 8.09
C SER A 70 -11.57 1.05 6.57
N ASP A 71 -12.37 1.91 5.93
CA ASP A 71 -12.35 2.08 4.48
C ASP A 71 -11.06 2.77 4.03
N ALA A 72 -10.63 3.78 4.78
CA ALA A 72 -9.40 4.51 4.50
C ALA A 72 -8.18 3.61 4.58
N VAL A 73 -8.09 2.69 5.56
CA VAL A 73 -7.01 1.68 5.65
C VAL A 73 -6.96 0.82 4.38
N THR A 74 -8.12 0.38 3.88
CA THR A 74 -8.19 -0.45 2.68
C THR A 74 -7.70 0.32 1.44
N LEU A 75 -8.07 1.59 1.31
CA LEU A 75 -7.68 2.42 0.16
C LEU A 75 -6.19 2.79 0.14
N ILE A 76 -5.51 2.77 1.29
CA ILE A 76 -4.07 3.11 1.38
C ILE A 76 -3.15 1.89 1.48
N ASP A 77 -3.72 0.69 1.47
CA ASP A 77 -2.96 -0.56 1.63
C ASP A 77 -1.93 -0.71 0.50
N GLU A 78 -2.36 -0.42 -0.73
CA GLU A 78 -1.49 -0.30 -1.88
C GLU A 78 -1.42 1.15 -2.38
N ARG A 79 -0.19 1.66 -2.60
CA ARG A 79 0.02 3.02 -3.10
C ARG A 79 -0.68 3.28 -4.43
N SER A 80 -0.65 2.30 -5.32
CA SER A 80 -1.19 2.43 -6.68
C SER A 80 -2.72 2.64 -6.66
N VAL A 81 -3.42 1.91 -5.79
CA VAL A 81 -4.87 2.07 -5.52
C VAL A 81 -5.17 3.44 -4.94
N ALA A 82 -4.37 3.88 -3.97
CA ALA A 82 -4.53 5.20 -3.38
C ALA A 82 -4.35 6.32 -4.41
N ASP A 83 -3.31 6.23 -5.26
CA ASP A 83 -3.02 7.21 -6.30
C ASP A 83 -4.13 7.21 -7.38
N TYR A 84 -4.68 6.03 -7.73
CA TYR A 84 -5.85 5.91 -8.61
C TYR A 84 -7.09 6.58 -8.00
N PHE A 85 -7.39 6.31 -6.72
CA PHE A 85 -8.51 6.91 -6.03
C PHE A 85 -8.40 8.44 -5.98
N GLU A 86 -7.22 8.98 -5.65
CA GLU A 86 -7.00 10.43 -5.67
C GLU A 86 -7.18 11.02 -7.07
N SER A 87 -6.72 10.31 -8.11
CA SER A 87 -6.94 10.72 -9.51
C SER A 87 -8.43 10.78 -9.87
N VAL A 88 -9.24 9.83 -9.39
CA VAL A 88 -10.70 9.86 -9.53
C VAL A 88 -11.28 11.10 -8.84
N LEU A 89 -10.86 11.39 -7.60
CA LEU A 89 -11.34 12.57 -6.86
C LEU A 89 -10.94 13.91 -7.48
N MET A 90 -9.88 13.96 -8.28
CA MET A 90 -9.51 15.19 -9.01
C MET A 90 -10.49 15.52 -10.14
N ILE A 91 -11.24 14.53 -10.63
CA ILE A 91 -12.12 14.66 -11.80
C ILE A 91 -13.59 14.63 -11.35
N TYR A 92 -13.94 13.67 -10.51
CA TYR A 92 -15.30 13.45 -10.05
C TYR A 92 -15.75 14.55 -9.09
N SER A 93 -16.91 15.15 -9.39
CA SER A 93 -17.43 16.32 -8.67
C SER A 93 -18.37 15.99 -7.51
N GLY A 94 -18.77 14.72 -7.39
CA GLY A 94 -19.76 14.28 -6.41
C GLY A 94 -19.17 13.89 -5.04
N ALA A 95 -19.87 12.99 -4.35
CA ALA A 95 -19.53 12.65 -2.97
C ALA A 95 -18.30 11.74 -2.90
N THR A 96 -17.22 12.19 -2.24
CA THR A 96 -15.98 11.41 -2.05
C THR A 96 -16.21 9.99 -1.53
N LYS A 97 -17.18 9.83 -0.63
CA LYS A 97 -17.58 8.51 -0.10
C LYS A 97 -18.05 7.54 -1.19
N ARG A 98 -18.79 8.03 -2.20
CA ARG A 98 -19.26 7.22 -3.33
C ARG A 98 -18.08 6.69 -4.15
N ALA A 99 -17.12 7.56 -4.48
CA ALA A 99 -15.91 7.15 -5.17
C ALA A 99 -15.11 6.13 -4.35
N ALA A 100 -14.97 6.36 -3.04
CA ALA A 100 -14.30 5.43 -2.13
C ALA A 100 -14.99 4.06 -2.12
N ASP A 101 -16.32 4.01 -2.07
CA ASP A 101 -17.10 2.78 -2.09
C ASP A 101 -16.96 2.05 -3.43
N TRP A 102 -16.91 2.77 -4.54
CA TRP A 102 -16.70 2.19 -5.86
C TRP A 102 -15.32 1.57 -6.04
N VAL A 103 -14.28 2.28 -5.60
CA VAL A 103 -12.92 1.74 -5.64
C VAL A 103 -12.83 0.47 -4.78
N ARG A 104 -13.37 0.48 -3.56
CA ARG A 104 -13.30 -0.71 -2.68
C ARG A 104 -14.12 -1.89 -3.20
N ASN A 105 -15.34 -1.65 -3.67
CA ASN A 105 -16.26 -2.76 -3.97
C ASN A 105 -16.19 -3.26 -5.42
N HIS A 106 -15.79 -2.40 -6.36
CA HIS A 106 -15.74 -2.74 -7.78
C HIS A 106 -14.31 -2.85 -8.29
N VAL A 107 -13.47 -1.83 -8.06
CA VAL A 107 -12.10 -1.81 -8.60
C VAL A 107 -11.24 -2.87 -7.92
N LEU A 108 -11.19 -2.91 -6.58
CA LEU A 108 -10.44 -3.94 -5.86
C LEU A 108 -11.00 -5.34 -6.08
N ARG A 109 -12.32 -5.46 -6.27
CA ARG A 109 -12.93 -6.75 -6.60
C ARG A 109 -12.47 -7.23 -7.97
N ALA A 110 -12.44 -6.36 -8.97
CA ALA A 110 -11.98 -6.71 -10.31
C ALA A 110 -10.50 -7.12 -10.32
N LEU A 111 -9.64 -6.45 -9.53
CA LEU A 111 -8.23 -6.80 -9.39
C LEU A 111 -8.00 -8.15 -8.70
N ASN A 112 -8.84 -8.49 -7.73
CA ASN A 112 -8.70 -9.73 -6.96
C ASN A 112 -9.47 -10.91 -7.58
N ASP A 113 -10.13 -10.70 -8.73
CA ASP A 113 -10.87 -11.76 -9.40
C ASP A 113 -9.89 -12.66 -10.18
N PRO A 114 -9.78 -13.96 -9.84
CA PRO A 114 -8.85 -14.87 -10.51
C PRO A 114 -9.22 -15.15 -11.98
N GLU A 115 -10.45 -14.84 -12.41
CA GLU A 115 -10.83 -14.91 -13.83
C GLU A 115 -10.28 -13.73 -14.63
N ASN A 116 -9.92 -12.63 -13.97
CA ASN A 116 -9.30 -11.47 -14.59
C ASN A 116 -7.78 -11.66 -14.70
N ALA A 117 -7.20 -11.15 -15.79
CA ALA A 117 -5.76 -11.16 -16.01
C ALA A 117 -5.05 -9.93 -15.40
N PHE A 118 -5.76 -9.10 -14.64
CA PHE A 118 -5.26 -7.85 -14.08
C PHE A 118 -4.79 -8.07 -12.65
N ASN A 119 -3.48 -7.93 -12.39
CA ASN A 119 -2.89 -8.06 -11.06
C ASN A 119 -2.51 -6.71 -10.45
N GLN A 120 -2.56 -5.64 -11.23
CA GLN A 120 -2.20 -4.29 -10.81
C GLN A 120 -3.22 -3.27 -11.31
N ILE A 121 -3.38 -2.17 -10.56
CA ILE A 121 -4.32 -1.09 -10.91
C ILE A 121 -4.09 -0.53 -12.33
N ASN A 122 -2.83 -0.48 -12.77
CA ASN A 122 -2.43 0.08 -14.07
C ASN A 122 -2.80 -0.83 -15.25
N GLU A 123 -3.12 -2.10 -14.99
CA GLU A 123 -3.53 -3.06 -16.00
C GLU A 123 -5.05 -3.02 -16.24
N LEU A 124 -5.80 -2.39 -15.34
CA LEU A 124 -7.24 -2.26 -15.51
C LEU A 124 -7.58 -1.39 -16.72
N PRO A 125 -8.54 -1.80 -17.55
CA PRO A 125 -9.02 -0.99 -18.67
C PRO A 125 -9.80 0.24 -18.20
N VAL A 126 -10.31 0.23 -16.96
CA VAL A 126 -11.08 1.34 -16.38
C VAL A 126 -10.11 2.33 -15.75
N THR A 127 -9.76 3.37 -16.51
CA THR A 127 -8.95 4.47 -16.00
C THR A 127 -9.71 5.31 -14.98
N ALA A 128 -9.00 6.18 -14.25
CA ALA A 128 -9.62 7.06 -13.27
C ALA A 128 -10.63 8.03 -13.90
N GLU A 129 -10.36 8.48 -15.12
CA GLU A 129 -11.23 9.33 -15.93
C GLU A 129 -12.56 8.63 -16.24
N TYR A 130 -12.50 7.38 -16.70
CA TYR A 130 -13.71 6.62 -17.04
C TYR A 130 -14.56 6.31 -15.80
N LEU A 131 -13.93 6.02 -14.66
CA LEU A 131 -14.67 5.84 -13.43
C LEU A 131 -15.32 7.15 -12.96
N ALA A 132 -14.60 8.27 -13.03
CA ALA A 132 -15.16 9.58 -12.66
C ALA A 132 -16.37 9.96 -13.54
N GLU A 133 -16.24 9.80 -14.86
CA GLU A 133 -17.33 10.05 -15.81
C GLU A 133 -18.54 9.16 -15.53
N LEU A 134 -18.32 7.87 -15.26
CA LEU A 134 -19.38 6.95 -14.89
C LEU A 134 -20.13 7.42 -13.63
N LEU A 135 -19.39 7.85 -12.60
CA LEU A 135 -19.98 8.33 -11.35
C LEU A 135 -20.80 9.62 -11.55
N ASP A 136 -20.30 10.56 -12.36
CA ASP A 136 -21.04 11.79 -12.70
C ASP A 136 -22.33 11.47 -13.46
N LEU A 137 -22.31 10.52 -14.42
CA LEU A 137 -23.51 10.10 -15.16
C LEU A 137 -24.56 9.46 -14.24
N MET A 138 -24.12 8.66 -13.27
CA MET A 138 -25.02 8.09 -12.25
C MET A 138 -25.63 9.16 -11.34
N ASP A 139 -24.84 10.15 -10.92
CA ASP A 139 -25.34 11.23 -10.06
C ASP A 139 -26.29 12.17 -10.82
N ALA A 140 -26.08 12.35 -12.12
CA ALA A 140 -27.00 13.08 -13.00
C ALA A 140 -28.31 12.32 -13.31
N GLY A 141 -28.43 11.05 -12.91
CA GLY A 141 -29.60 10.21 -13.17
C GLY A 141 -29.78 9.87 -14.64
N VAL A 142 -28.70 9.92 -15.44
CA VAL A 142 -28.70 9.49 -16.85
C VAL A 142 -28.77 7.97 -16.95
N ILE A 143 -28.24 7.27 -15.94
CA ILE A 143 -28.22 5.81 -15.76
C ILE A 143 -28.50 5.42 -14.31
#